data_AF-A0A257GYL6-F1
#
_entry.id   AF-A0A257GYL6-F1
#
_cell.length_a   1.000
_cell.length_b   1.000
_cell.length_c   1.000
_cell.angle_alpha   90.00
_cell.angle_beta   90.00
_cell.angle_gamma   90.00
#
_symmetry.space_group_name_H-M   'P 1'
#
loop_
_entity.id
_entity.type
_entity.pdbx_description
1 polymer ?
#
loop_
_entity_poly.entity_id
_entity_poly.type
_entity_poly.pdbx_seq_one_letter_code
_entity_poly.pdbx_strand_id
1 'polypeptide(L)' 'MEFNCLFDWAEDQFPATLLPRRPSTQTLSPFRYRNYTAQNMFVAYSAEDAHLYFLAAPAPVVDLGLAANWSRQGGCRP' A
#
# COMPACT_ATOMS: atom_id res chain seq x y z
N MET A 1 6.68 5.32 -9.84
CA MET A 1 6.58 6.71 -9.34
C MET A 1 5.24 6.95 -8.65
N GLU A 2 4.11 6.59 -9.27
CA GLU A 2 2.78 6.68 -8.65
C GLU A 2 2.62 5.87 -7.34
N PHE A 3 2.92 4.57 -7.34
CA PHE A 3 2.71 3.71 -6.16
C PHE A 3 3.52 4.14 -4.93
N ASN A 4 4.72 4.70 -5.14
CA ASN A 4 5.52 5.22 -4.03
C ASN A 4 4.85 6.44 -3.40
N CYS A 5 4.34 7.37 -4.21
CA CYS A 5 3.56 8.50 -3.69
C CYS A 5 2.36 8.00 -2.88
N LEU A 6 1.64 7.02 -3.42
CA LEU A 6 0.45 6.47 -2.78
C LEU A 6 0.78 5.78 -1.44
N PHE A 7 1.85 5.00 -1.39
CA PHE A 7 2.31 4.36 -0.15
C PHE A 7 2.84 5.39 0.86
N ASP A 8 3.62 6.38 0.41
CA ASP A 8 4.11 7.46 1.27
C ASP A 8 2.92 8.25 1.86
N TRP A 9 1.90 8.53 1.06
CA TRP A 9 0.66 9.17 1.52
C TRP A 9 -0.08 8.32 2.55
N ALA A 10 -0.21 7.01 2.33
CA ALA A 10 -0.85 6.12 3.28
C ALA A 10 -0.12 6.11 4.63
N GLU A 11 1.21 6.08 4.62
CA GLU A 11 2.04 6.18 5.83
C GLU A 11 1.92 7.54 6.52
N ASP A 12 1.63 8.60 5.76
CA ASP A 12 1.26 9.94 6.25
C ASP A 12 -0.10 9.99 6.93
N GLN A 13 -1.08 9.24 6.45
CA GLN A 13 -2.39 9.17 7.09
C GLN A 13 -2.43 8.21 8.30
N PHE A 14 -1.65 7.12 8.25
CA PHE A 14 -1.68 6.05 9.25
C PHE A 14 -0.30 5.79 9.90
N PRO A 15 0.35 6.81 10.51
CA PRO A 15 1.71 6.70 11.01
C PRO A 15 1.89 5.72 12.17
N ALA A 16 0.83 5.43 12.92
CA ALA A 16 0.86 4.46 14.02
C ALA A 16 0.73 3.01 13.55
N THR A 17 0.18 2.78 12.35
CA THR A 17 -0.12 1.45 11.81
C THR A 17 0.93 1.00 10.79
N LEU A 18 1.39 1.92 9.95
CA LEU A 18 2.32 1.62 8.87
C LEU A 18 3.77 1.91 9.30
N LEU A 19 4.35 0.94 10.02
CA LEU A 19 5.70 1.04 10.62
C LEU A 19 6.64 -0.10 10.18
N PRO A 20 7.91 0.17 9.87
CA PRO A 20 8.54 1.50 9.82
C PRO A 20 7.98 2.34 8.67
N ARG A 21 8.08 3.67 8.78
CA ARG A 21 7.72 4.58 7.69
C ARG A 21 8.71 4.48 6.54
N ARG A 22 8.20 4.63 5.32
CA ARG A 22 8.90 4.67 4.04
C ARG A 22 9.86 3.50 3.81
N PRO A 23 9.43 2.24 4.06
CA PRO A 23 10.25 1.09 3.70
C PRO A 23 10.37 1.01 2.18
N SER A 24 11.37 0.29 1.69
CA SER A 24 11.54 0.12 0.25
C SER A 24 10.36 -0.65 -0.36
N THR A 25 9.83 -0.13 -1.46
CA THR A 25 8.82 -0.82 -2.26
C THR A 25 9.44 -2.05 -2.91
N GLN A 26 8.82 -3.19 -2.69
CA GLN A 26 9.20 -4.49 -3.24
C GLN A 26 8.28 -4.85 -4.40
N THR A 27 8.73 -5.77 -5.26
CA THR A 27 7.95 -6.26 -6.40
C THR A 27 7.93 -7.77 -6.38
N LEU A 28 6.72 -8.34 -6.43
CA LEU A 28 6.45 -9.76 -6.58
C LEU A 28 5.28 -9.87 -7.54
N SER A 29 5.55 -10.10 -8.83
CA SER A 29 4.52 -10.07 -9.88
C SER A 29 3.28 -10.89 -9.48
N PRO A 30 2.06 -10.33 -9.59
CA PRO A 30 1.69 -9.03 -10.20
C PRO A 30 1.77 -7.82 -9.26
N PHE A 31 2.25 -7.99 -8.03
CA PHE A 31 2.17 -6.99 -6.96
C PHE A 31 3.40 -6.08 -6.86
N ARG A 32 3.13 -4.83 -6.48
CA ARG A 32 4.11 -3.89 -5.92
C ARG A 32 3.66 -3.58 -4.50
N TYR A 33 4.51 -3.81 -3.50
CA TYR A 33 4.07 -3.75 -2.10
C TYR A 33 5.13 -3.18 -1.17
N ARG A 34 4.69 -2.78 0.02
CA ARG A 34 5.55 -2.45 1.16
C ARG A 34 5.22 -3.35 2.34
N ASN A 35 6.26 -3.79 3.04
CA ASN A 35 6.16 -4.57 4.26
C ASN A 35 6.48 -3.66 5.46
N TYR A 36 5.52 -3.60 6.38
CA TYR A 36 5.58 -2.88 7.64
C TYR A 36 5.85 -3.90 8.75
N THR A 37 7.13 -4.20 8.95
CA THR A 37 7.60 -5.33 9.75
C THR A 37 7.29 -5.20 11.25
N ALA A 38 7.10 -3.98 11.77
CA ALA A 38 6.79 -3.77 13.18
C ALA A 38 5.43 -4.38 13.57
N GLN A 39 4.51 -4.49 12.62
CA GLN A 39 3.15 -5.00 12.83
C GLN A 39 2.81 -6.20 11.94
N ASN A 40 3.79 -6.73 11.21
CA ASN A 40 3.58 -7.81 10.24
C ASN A 40 2.46 -7.50 9.22
N MET A 41 2.50 -6.27 8.69
CA MET A 41 1.49 -5.73 7.78
C MET A 41 2.06 -5.48 6.39
N PHE A 42 1.20 -5.56 5.38
CA PHE A 42 1.55 -5.30 3.98
C PHE A 42 0.49 -4.42 3.34
N VAL A 43 0.93 -3.48 2.52
CA VAL A 43 0.06 -2.77 1.56
C VAL A 43 0.60 -3.07 0.18
N ALA A 44 -0.27 -3.53 -0.71
CA ALA A 44 0.10 -3.95 -2.06
C ALA A 44 -0.81 -3.31 -3.11
N TYR A 45 -0.24 -2.95 -4.24
CA TYR A 45 -0.93 -2.64 -5.48
C TYR A 45 -0.83 -3.85 -6.41
N SER A 46 -1.95 -4.25 -7.02
CA SER A 46 -2.02 -5.31 -8.03
C SER A 46 -2.03 -4.71 -9.44
N ALA A 47 -1.14 -5.18 -10.31
CA ALA A 47 -1.14 -4.78 -11.72
C ALA A 47 -2.19 -5.50 -12.58
N GLU A 48 -2.88 -6.51 -12.05
CA GLU A 48 -3.90 -7.28 -12.78
C GLU A 48 -5.26 -6.56 -12.81
N ASP A 49 -5.64 -5.92 -11.71
CA ASP A 49 -6.93 -5.24 -11.53
C ASP A 49 -6.80 -3.77 -11.08
N ALA A 50 -5.57 -3.29 -10.84
CA ALA A 50 -5.29 -1.95 -10.31
C ALA A 50 -5.87 -1.67 -8.91
N HIS A 51 -6.15 -2.71 -8.11
CA HIS A 51 -6.63 -2.57 -6.74
C HIS A 51 -5.48 -2.44 -5.73
N LEU A 52 -5.83 -1.83 -4.59
CA LEU A 52 -5.01 -1.85 -3.39
C LEU A 52 -5.49 -2.94 -2.43
N TYR A 53 -4.55 -3.65 -1.84
CA TYR A 53 -4.79 -4.68 -0.84
C TYR A 53 -4.04 -4.36 0.45
N PHE A 54 -4.69 -4.61 1.58
CA PHE A 54 -4.09 -4.56 2.90
C PHE A 54 -4.11 -5.95 3.54
N LEU A 55 -2.98 -6.36 4.11
CA LEU A 55 -2.84 -7.64 4.80
C LEU A 55 -2.20 -7.39 6.17
N ALA A 56 -2.81 -7.89 7.23
CA ALA A 56 -2.28 -7.83 8.59
C ALA A 56 -2.39 -9.21 9.24
N ALA A 57 -1.41 -10.08 9.02
CA ALA A 57 -1.51 -11.46 9.48
C ALA A 57 -1.65 -11.52 11.02
N PRO A 58 -2.56 -12.38 11.55
CA PRO A 58 -3.24 -13.50 10.89
C PRO A 58 -4.58 -13.15 10.20
N ALA A 59 -4.94 -11.87 10.09
CA ALA A 59 -6.19 -11.46 9.45
C ALA A 59 -6.18 -11.73 7.93
N PRO A 60 -7.36 -11.92 7.32
CA PRO A 60 -7.47 -12.06 5.87
C PRO A 60 -7.02 -10.80 5.12
N VAL A 61 -6.73 -10.97 3.83
CA VAL A 61 -6.50 -9.84 2.91
C VAL A 61 -7.78 -9.02 2.78
N VAL A 62 -7.64 -7.70 2.89
CA VAL A 62 -8.71 -6.72 2.69
C VAL A 62 -8.48 -6.01 1.36
N ASP A 63 -9.47 -6.04 0.48
CA ASP A 63 -9.52 -5.22 -0.73
C ASP A 63 -9.93 -3.79 -0.35
N LEU A 64 -9.05 -2.83 -0.63
CA LEU A 64 -9.28 -1.40 -0.39
C LEU A 64 -9.87 -0.69 -1.63
N GLY A 65 -10.09 -1.42 -2.72
CA GLY A 65 -10.61 -0.95 -3.99
C GLY A 65 -9.55 -0.34 -4.91
N LEU A 66 -10.03 0.30 -5.97
CA LEU A 66 -9.20 0.90 -7.03
C LEU A 66 -8.17 1.88 -6.48
N ALA A 67 -6.90 1.68 -6.82
CA ALA A 67 -5.79 2.55 -6.43
C ALA A 67 -6.02 4.00 -6.88
N ALA A 68 -6.64 4.21 -8.05
CA ALA A 68 -6.94 5.54 -8.57
C ALA A 68 -7.82 6.40 -7.65
N ASN A 69 -8.70 5.78 -6.85
CA ASN A 69 -9.52 6.51 -5.87
C ASN A 69 -8.65 7.12 -4.77
N TRP A 70 -7.70 6.32 -4.28
CA TRP A 70 -6.75 6.73 -3.26
C TRP A 70 -5.70 7.71 -3.80
N SER A 71 -5.21 7.51 -5.04
CA SER A 71 -4.30 8.44 -5.70
C SER A 71 -4.90 9.86 -5.78
N ARG A 72 -6.20 9.98 -6.11
CA ARG A 72 -6.89 11.28 -6.08
C ARG A 72 -6.94 11.91 -4.70
N GLN A 73 -7.19 11.13 -3.66
CA GLN A 73 -7.22 11.61 -2.28
C GLN A 73 -5.82 12.05 -1.79
N GLY A 74 -4.78 11.30 -2.17
CA GLY A 74 -3.39 11.61 -1.82
C GLY A 74 -2.71 12.65 -2.69
N GLY A 75 -3.40 13.19 -3.71
CA GLY A 75 -2.79 14.10 -4.69
C GLY A 75 -1.68 13.44 -5.51
N CYS A 76 -1.64 12.11 -5.54
CA CYS A 76 -0.71 11.35 -6.35
C CYS A 76 -1.17 11.34 -7.80
N ARG A 77 -0.24 11.58 -8.73
CA ARG A 77 -0.54 11.51 -10.15
C ARG A 77 -0.77 10.06 -10.56
N PRO A 78 -1.95 9.73 -11.11
CA PRO A 78 -2.20 8.43 -11.72
C PRO A 78 -1.42 8.26 -13.04
#